data_AF-A0A972V1N3-F1
#
_entry.id   AF-A0A972V1N3-F1
#
_cell.length_a   1.000
_cell.length_b   1.000
_cell.length_c   1.000
_cell.angle_alpha   90.00
_cell.angle_beta   90.00
_cell.angle_gamma   90.00
#
_symmetry.space_group_name_H-M   'P 1'
#
loop_
_entity.id
_entity.type
_entity.pdbx_description
1 polymer ?
#
loop_
_entity_poly.entity_id
_entity_poly.type
_entity_poly.pdbx_seq_one_letter_code
_entity_poly.pdbx_strand_id
1 'polypeptide(L)'
;MKNNKLYKESIKITNYLSRLLSEEGLKDPLEGRVIKNGYGNSFYALACLLRYKKTKDSIWKIRALKALNAEINIIKNRAHINKDVFRWEFKNYALIQSYLLIKDELDKKTKSALSKTIISWSNLDSYQTNWLAMRALNYKLRYNVFKKILDSWRSGLDLKLTLRKQTKEGFFPDEFASNSFQYHAYILALLFQYYELTGDKKVRNAFLKGVEFIKYFISPDGNFNYYGRGKKQIFGYASSIFALAGAYEITNKIEYAFLAKRVFSYTRKFKGFPIVLGTDESKREGWYAYNNKSDYLGFAAVYYFYAGEILKDVITKEIKIEDYEKNYPSLGLSVRKKEKNFICSSKKGVVYSYPQIKEQEKADTSSLYIGPFYRLILYNMAKVSYRGVSLVYKLLFKPKDFILIWEYYKSKKGYYSKGRLKRN
;
A
#
# COMPACT_ATOMS: atom_id res chain seq x y z
N MET A 1 21.60 16.42 2.29
CA MET A 1 20.76 15.30 2.81
C MET A 1 19.79 15.65 3.94
N LYS A 2 20.00 16.73 4.72
CA LYS A 2 19.16 17.09 5.90
C LYS A 2 17.66 17.33 5.60
N ASN A 3 17.17 17.26 4.35
CA ASN A 3 15.81 17.70 3.99
C ASN A 3 14.86 16.62 3.47
N ASN A 4 15.27 15.35 3.32
CA ASN A 4 14.34 14.30 2.86
C ASN A 4 13.38 13.89 3.99
N LYS A 5 12.11 14.31 3.89
CA LYS A 5 11.09 14.09 4.92
C LYS A 5 10.68 12.61 5.05
N LEU A 6 10.65 11.85 3.95
CA LEU A 6 10.33 10.41 3.97
C LEU A 6 11.40 9.62 4.74
N TYR A 7 12.67 9.87 4.42
CA TYR A 7 13.81 9.26 5.10
C TYR A 7 13.83 9.59 6.61
N LYS A 8 13.55 10.84 6.97
CA LYS A 8 13.42 11.23 8.39
C LYS A 8 12.31 10.46 9.10
N GLU A 9 11.19 10.22 8.44
CA GLU A 9 10.06 9.50 9.04
C GLU A 9 10.38 8.01 9.21
N SER A 10 11.04 7.39 8.22
CA SER A 10 11.61 6.05 8.36
C SER A 10 12.55 5.95 9.58
N ILE A 11 13.47 6.91 9.76
CA ILE A 11 14.37 6.97 10.92
C ILE A 11 13.59 7.06 12.24
N LYS A 12 12.56 7.92 12.32
CA LYS A 12 11.77 8.08 13.54
C LYS A 12 11.06 6.79 13.90
N ILE A 13 10.43 6.12 12.94
CA ILE A 13 9.76 4.84 13.16
C ILE A 13 10.77 3.78 13.62
N THR A 14 11.92 3.67 12.96
CA THR A 14 12.97 2.71 13.34
C THR A 14 13.53 3.00 14.74
N ASN A 15 13.72 4.27 15.11
CA ASN A 15 14.12 4.66 16.47
C ASN A 15 13.06 4.28 17.50
N TYR A 16 11.78 4.50 17.19
CA TYR A 16 10.67 4.13 18.06
C TYR A 16 10.64 2.61 18.30
N LEU A 17 10.69 1.81 17.23
CA LEU A 17 10.73 0.35 17.31
C LEU A 17 11.97 -0.16 18.04
N SER A 18 13.11 0.52 17.90
CA SER A 18 14.34 0.14 18.62
C SER A 18 14.20 0.18 20.14
N ARG A 19 13.28 0.99 20.70
CA ARG A 19 13.00 1.02 22.15
C ARG A 19 12.17 -0.18 22.60
N LEU A 20 11.57 -0.91 21.67
CA LEU A 20 10.70 -2.06 21.92
C LEU A 20 11.41 -3.40 21.66
N LEU A 21 12.67 -3.37 21.24
CA LEU A 21 13.47 -4.56 20.95
C LEU A 21 14.01 -5.18 22.25
N SER A 22 13.56 -6.39 22.59
CA SER A 22 14.11 -7.23 23.66
C SER A 22 14.94 -8.39 23.09
N GLU A 23 15.47 -9.27 23.95
CA GLU A 23 16.13 -10.52 23.54
C GLU A 23 15.18 -11.48 22.79
N GLU A 24 13.90 -11.48 23.17
CA GLU A 24 12.87 -12.31 22.53
C GLU A 24 12.43 -11.76 21.15
N GLY A 25 12.77 -10.51 20.85
CA GLY A 25 12.38 -9.80 19.63
C GLY A 25 11.67 -8.48 19.91
N LEU A 26 11.01 -7.97 18.88
CA LEU A 26 10.28 -6.71 18.89
C LEU A 26 8.93 -6.91 19.58
N LYS A 27 8.75 -6.29 20.75
CA LYS A 27 7.46 -6.25 21.44
C LYS A 27 6.50 -5.34 20.68
N ASP A 28 5.26 -5.78 20.50
CA ASP A 28 4.21 -4.90 20.01
C ASP A 28 3.77 -3.95 21.13
N PRO A 29 3.72 -2.63 20.88
CA PRO A 29 3.44 -1.65 21.91
C PRO A 29 2.00 -1.70 22.44
N LEU A 30 1.05 -2.30 21.70
CA LEU A 30 -0.33 -2.44 22.17
C LEU A 30 -0.60 -3.82 22.79
N GLU A 31 0.17 -4.83 22.42
CA GLU A 31 0.01 -6.19 22.95
C GLU A 31 0.95 -6.47 24.13
N GLY A 32 1.98 -5.64 24.35
CA GLY A 32 2.96 -5.81 25.43
C GLY A 32 3.90 -7.01 25.27
N ARG A 33 3.80 -7.75 24.16
CA ARG A 33 4.50 -9.02 23.91
C ARG A 33 5.04 -9.11 22.49
N VAL A 34 5.94 -10.05 22.25
CA VAL A 34 6.44 -10.35 20.90
C VAL A 34 5.39 -11.14 20.11
N ILE A 35 5.05 -10.66 18.92
CA ILE A 35 4.06 -11.31 18.05
C ILE A 35 4.76 -12.33 17.14
N LYS A 36 4.82 -13.58 17.60
CA LYS A 36 5.60 -14.66 16.97
C LYS A 36 5.16 -14.98 15.53
N ASN A 37 3.87 -14.84 15.22
CA ASN A 37 3.32 -15.05 13.87
C ASN A 37 3.35 -13.80 12.96
N GLY A 38 3.69 -12.64 13.51
CA GLY A 38 3.81 -11.37 12.79
C GLY A 38 5.13 -11.23 12.03
N TYR A 39 5.34 -10.13 11.32
CA TYR A 39 6.54 -9.87 10.50
C TYR A 39 7.37 -8.68 11.00
N GLY A 40 7.02 -8.11 12.15
CA GLY A 40 7.64 -6.93 12.75
C GLY A 40 9.14 -7.06 12.94
N ASN A 41 9.62 -8.18 13.50
CA ASN A 41 11.06 -8.44 13.65
C ASN A 41 11.81 -8.37 12.32
N SER A 42 11.32 -9.08 11.31
CA SER A 42 11.97 -9.18 10.00
C SER A 42 12.04 -7.82 9.29
N PHE A 43 10.96 -7.04 9.31
CA PHE A 43 10.93 -5.72 8.70
C PHE A 43 11.70 -4.67 9.51
N TYR A 44 11.68 -4.75 10.84
CA TYR A 44 12.51 -3.89 11.69
C TYR A 44 14.00 -4.17 11.45
N ALA A 45 14.40 -5.43 11.33
CA ALA A 45 15.76 -5.80 10.97
C ALA A 45 16.16 -5.18 9.61
N LEU A 46 15.31 -5.32 8.59
CA LEU A 46 15.56 -4.72 7.28
C LEU A 46 15.69 -3.20 7.37
N ALA A 47 14.80 -2.52 8.10
CA ALA A 47 14.87 -1.06 8.30
C ALA A 47 16.19 -0.64 8.98
N CYS A 48 16.65 -1.40 9.98
CA CYS A 48 17.94 -1.18 10.62
C CYS A 48 19.11 -1.37 9.63
N LEU A 49 19.08 -2.42 8.80
CA LEU A 49 20.14 -2.67 7.82
C LEU A 49 20.21 -1.62 6.72
N LEU A 50 19.06 -1.15 6.24
CA LEU A 50 18.99 -0.04 5.29
C LEU A 50 19.65 1.22 5.88
N ARG A 51 19.36 1.52 7.15
CA ARG A 51 20.01 2.63 7.86
C ARG A 51 21.51 2.39 8.05
N TYR A 52 21.91 1.19 8.47
CA TYR A 52 23.32 0.82 8.60
C TYR A 52 24.07 1.02 7.28
N LYS A 53 23.52 0.57 6.15
CA LYS A 53 24.16 0.75 4.84
C LYS A 53 24.32 2.22 4.47
N LYS A 54 23.36 3.06 4.85
CA LYS A 54 23.37 4.49 4.58
C LYS A 54 24.33 5.26 5.48
N THR A 55 24.40 4.96 6.77
CA THR A 55 25.13 5.76 7.76
C THR A 55 26.44 5.13 8.22
N LYS A 56 26.64 3.83 7.96
CA LYS A 56 27.73 2.99 8.46
C LYS A 56 27.83 2.91 9.99
N ASP A 57 26.78 3.34 10.69
CA ASP A 57 26.68 3.30 12.16
C ASP A 57 26.34 1.86 12.63
N SER A 58 27.33 1.22 13.26
CA SER A 58 27.31 -0.19 13.65
C SER A 58 26.20 -0.53 14.64
N ILE A 59 25.66 0.44 15.40
CA ILE A 59 24.54 0.18 16.32
C ILE A 59 23.32 -0.38 15.58
N TRP A 60 23.10 0.05 14.34
CA TRP A 60 21.99 -0.43 13.52
C TRP A 60 22.22 -1.85 13.02
N LYS A 61 23.47 -2.21 12.69
CA LYS A 61 23.83 -3.59 12.36
C LYS A 61 23.59 -4.51 13.57
N ILE A 62 24.04 -4.11 14.76
CA ILE A 62 23.85 -4.87 16.00
C ILE A 62 22.36 -5.11 16.27
N ARG A 63 21.54 -4.05 16.21
CA ARG A 63 20.08 -4.13 16.38
C ARG A 63 19.40 -5.02 15.34
N ALA A 64 19.84 -4.94 14.09
CA ALA A 64 19.33 -5.80 13.03
C ALA A 64 19.64 -7.28 13.30
N LEU A 65 20.89 -7.60 13.66
CA LEU A 65 21.30 -8.98 13.96
C LEU A 65 20.53 -9.56 15.13
N LYS A 66 20.30 -8.75 16.18
CA LYS A 66 19.45 -9.14 17.31
C LYS A 66 18.02 -9.50 16.86
N ALA A 67 17.38 -8.65 16.07
CA ALA A 67 16.05 -8.91 15.54
C ALA A 67 16.00 -10.11 14.58
N LEU A 68 17.02 -10.31 13.74
CA LEU A 68 17.14 -11.47 12.86
C LEU A 68 17.30 -12.77 13.66
N ASN A 69 18.10 -12.77 14.72
CA ASN A 69 18.28 -13.93 15.59
C ASN A 69 16.98 -14.31 16.30
N ALA A 70 16.24 -13.32 16.82
CA ALA A 70 14.91 -13.53 17.38
C ALA A 70 13.95 -14.16 16.35
N GLU A 71 13.92 -13.62 15.13
CA GLU A 71 13.07 -14.14 14.05
C GLU A 71 13.43 -15.57 13.63
N ILE A 72 14.73 -15.89 13.53
CA ILE A 72 15.22 -17.24 13.25
C ILE A 72 14.78 -18.21 14.36
N ASN A 73 14.88 -17.81 15.62
CA ASN A 73 14.46 -18.63 16.75
C ASN A 73 12.95 -18.87 16.75
N ILE A 74 12.15 -17.85 16.45
CA ILE A 74 10.69 -17.98 16.28
C ILE A 74 10.37 -18.98 15.15
N ILE A 75 11.04 -18.86 14.00
CA ILE A 75 10.82 -19.76 12.86
C ILE A 75 11.23 -21.20 13.20
N LYS A 76 12.33 -21.42 13.92
CA LYS A 76 12.75 -22.76 14.35
C LYS A 76 11.72 -23.42 15.27
N ASN A 77 11.16 -22.66 16.20
CA ASN A 77 10.22 -23.14 17.21
C ASN A 77 8.75 -23.00 16.78
N ARG A 78 8.48 -22.96 15.47
CA ARG A 78 7.15 -22.67 14.92
C ARG A 78 6.17 -23.83 14.94
N ALA A 79 6.57 -25.03 15.40
CA ALA A 79 5.75 -26.24 15.31
C ALA A 79 4.35 -26.05 15.95
N HIS A 80 4.26 -25.21 16.98
CA HIS A 80 3.02 -24.91 17.70
C HIS A 80 2.26 -23.69 17.16
N ILE A 81 2.75 -23.04 16.10
CA ILE A 81 2.12 -21.85 15.54
C ILE A 81 1.24 -22.26 14.36
N ASN A 82 -0.03 -21.86 14.38
CA ASN A 82 -0.96 -22.09 13.28
C ASN A 82 -0.37 -21.53 11.97
N LYS A 83 -0.18 -22.42 10.99
CA LYS A 83 0.41 -22.10 9.69
C LYS A 83 -0.38 -21.02 8.95
N ASP A 84 -1.71 -21.00 9.07
CA ASP A 84 -2.60 -20.06 8.35
C ASP A 84 -2.50 -18.61 8.84
N VAL A 85 -1.96 -18.43 10.04
CA VAL A 85 -1.75 -17.12 10.65
C VAL A 85 -0.28 -16.70 10.54
N PHE A 86 0.62 -17.62 10.19
CA PHE A 86 2.04 -17.33 10.04
C PHE A 86 2.29 -16.61 8.72
N ARG A 87 2.63 -15.32 8.80
CA ARG A 87 2.77 -14.42 7.65
C ARG A 87 4.09 -14.63 6.91
N TRP A 88 4.28 -15.83 6.39
CA TRP A 88 5.50 -16.30 5.76
C TRP A 88 6.02 -15.34 4.69
N GLU A 89 5.19 -14.98 3.73
CA GLU A 89 5.62 -14.20 2.58
C GLU A 89 6.16 -12.82 2.97
N PHE A 90 5.59 -12.19 4.02
CA PHE A 90 6.11 -10.94 4.56
C PHE A 90 7.47 -11.13 5.25
N LYS A 91 7.60 -12.15 6.10
CA LYS A 91 8.88 -12.48 6.76
C LYS A 91 9.96 -12.79 5.73
N ASN A 92 9.62 -13.65 4.76
CA ASN A 92 10.43 -14.11 3.65
C ASN A 92 11.02 -12.96 2.83
N TYR A 93 10.18 -12.00 2.46
CA TYR A 93 10.60 -10.79 1.76
C TYR A 93 11.69 -10.05 2.53
N ALA A 94 11.43 -9.74 3.80
CA ALA A 94 12.35 -8.93 4.60
C ALA A 94 13.64 -9.70 4.96
N LEU A 95 13.56 -11.01 5.18
CA LEU A 95 14.73 -11.86 5.45
C LEU A 95 15.66 -11.98 4.24
N ILE A 96 15.14 -12.17 3.03
CA ILE A 96 16.01 -12.22 1.82
C ILE A 96 16.67 -10.87 1.57
N GLN A 97 15.91 -9.78 1.64
CA GLN A 97 16.46 -8.43 1.46
C GLN A 97 17.54 -8.14 2.51
N SER A 98 17.29 -8.51 3.77
CA SER A 98 18.29 -8.39 4.84
C SER A 98 19.55 -9.20 4.52
N TYR A 99 19.39 -10.47 4.11
CA TYR A 99 20.51 -11.31 3.70
C TYR A 99 21.32 -10.68 2.57
N LEU A 100 20.67 -10.20 1.51
CA LEU A 100 21.34 -9.56 0.37
C LEU A 100 22.16 -8.33 0.78
N LEU A 101 21.68 -7.54 1.75
CA LEU A 101 22.41 -6.38 2.24
C LEU A 101 23.69 -6.77 2.98
N ILE A 102 23.67 -7.81 3.83
CA ILE A 102 24.80 -8.07 4.76
C ILE A 102 25.49 -9.44 4.63
N LYS A 103 25.13 -10.28 3.66
CA LYS A 103 25.66 -11.66 3.52
C LYS A 103 27.19 -11.77 3.52
N ASP A 104 27.90 -10.72 3.10
CA ASP A 104 29.36 -10.71 3.01
C ASP A 104 30.02 -10.18 4.29
N GLU A 105 29.22 -9.68 5.24
CA GLU A 105 29.67 -9.20 6.54
C GLU A 105 29.15 -10.04 7.72
N LEU A 106 28.48 -11.16 7.42
CA LEU A 106 27.97 -12.10 8.40
C LEU A 106 29.03 -13.14 8.75
N ASP A 107 29.12 -13.48 10.04
CA ASP A 107 29.87 -14.66 10.46
C ASP A 107 29.27 -15.95 9.88
N LYS A 108 30.09 -17.00 9.78
CA LYS A 108 29.72 -18.27 9.15
C LYS A 108 28.46 -18.90 9.79
N LYS A 109 28.31 -18.80 11.11
CA LYS A 109 27.19 -19.40 11.86
C LYS A 109 25.89 -18.65 11.55
N THR A 110 25.88 -17.33 11.65
CA THR A 110 24.71 -16.49 11.34
C THR A 110 24.32 -16.60 9.87
N LYS A 111 25.29 -16.55 8.96
CA LYS A 111 25.05 -16.72 7.52
C LYS A 111 24.40 -18.07 7.21
N SER A 112 24.90 -19.15 7.80
CA SER A 112 24.33 -20.50 7.64
C SER A 112 22.92 -20.59 8.20
N ALA A 113 22.69 -20.09 9.41
CA ALA A 113 21.37 -20.11 10.04
C ALA A 113 20.33 -19.34 9.23
N LEU A 114 20.64 -18.12 8.79
CA LEU A 114 19.74 -17.29 7.99
C LEU A 114 19.48 -17.91 6.61
N SER A 115 20.52 -18.44 5.95
CA SER A 115 20.37 -19.12 4.66
C SER A 115 19.45 -20.34 4.77
N LYS A 116 19.65 -21.18 5.79
CA LYS A 116 18.77 -22.34 6.07
C LYS A 116 17.33 -21.90 6.27
N THR A 117 17.10 -20.87 7.09
CA THR A 117 15.75 -20.30 7.34
C THR A 117 15.06 -19.86 6.05
N ILE A 118 15.76 -19.10 5.19
CA ILE A 118 15.21 -18.62 3.90
C ILE A 118 14.92 -19.78 2.93
N ILE A 119 15.80 -20.78 2.91
CA ILE A 119 15.63 -21.97 2.07
C ILE A 119 14.44 -22.82 2.54
N SER A 120 14.29 -23.00 3.85
CA SER A 120 13.27 -23.87 4.47
C SER A 120 11.90 -23.20 4.68
N TRP A 121 11.65 -22.06 4.04
CA TRP A 121 10.41 -21.32 4.24
C TRP A 121 9.17 -22.13 3.82
N SER A 122 8.00 -21.70 4.26
CA SER A 122 6.70 -22.13 3.72
C SER A 122 6.01 -20.93 3.08
N ASN A 123 4.85 -21.16 2.46
CA ASN A 123 3.90 -20.13 2.03
C ASN A 123 2.50 -20.49 2.53
N LEU A 124 1.57 -19.55 2.45
CA LEU A 124 0.16 -19.72 2.83
C LEU A 124 -0.70 -20.33 1.70
N ASP A 125 -0.11 -20.66 0.54
CA ASP A 125 -0.77 -21.16 -0.67
C ASP A 125 -2.06 -20.43 -1.10
N SER A 126 -2.20 -19.17 -0.68
CA SER A 126 -3.34 -18.34 -0.98
C SER A 126 -3.33 -17.86 -2.43
N TYR A 127 -4.51 -17.84 -3.07
CA TYR A 127 -4.71 -17.34 -4.43
C TYR A 127 -5.10 -15.85 -4.49
N GLN A 128 -5.08 -15.12 -3.38
CA GLN A 128 -5.29 -13.66 -3.42
C GLN A 128 -4.12 -13.02 -4.18
N THR A 129 -4.42 -11.95 -4.90
CA THR A 129 -3.49 -11.32 -5.84
C THR A 129 -2.29 -10.71 -5.14
N ASN A 130 -2.47 -10.16 -3.94
CA ASN A 130 -1.37 -9.66 -3.11
C ASN A 130 -0.36 -10.76 -2.73
N TRP A 131 -0.83 -11.96 -2.34
CA TRP A 131 0.00 -13.10 -2.00
C TRP A 131 0.69 -13.66 -3.23
N LEU A 132 -0.01 -13.75 -4.37
CA LEU A 132 0.60 -14.13 -5.65
C LEU A 132 1.74 -13.18 -6.03
N ALA A 133 1.51 -11.87 -5.99
CA ALA A 133 2.54 -10.87 -6.31
C ALA A 133 3.75 -10.97 -5.37
N MET A 134 3.49 -11.14 -4.08
CA MET A 134 4.55 -11.23 -3.07
C MET A 134 5.36 -12.53 -3.20
N ARG A 135 4.70 -13.68 -3.44
CA ARG A 135 5.40 -14.94 -3.74
C ARG A 135 6.24 -14.83 -5.00
N ALA A 136 5.70 -14.22 -6.06
CA ALA A 136 6.43 -14.03 -7.30
C ALA A 136 7.77 -13.31 -7.05
N LEU A 137 7.73 -12.18 -6.34
CA LEU A 137 8.92 -11.41 -5.97
C LEU A 137 9.85 -12.22 -5.06
N ASN A 138 9.32 -12.83 -4.01
CA ASN A 138 10.10 -13.61 -3.05
C ASN A 138 10.85 -14.76 -3.72
N TYR A 139 10.20 -15.55 -4.55
CA TYR A 139 10.84 -16.62 -5.30
C TYR A 139 11.89 -16.07 -6.28
N LYS A 140 11.64 -14.91 -6.92
CA LYS A 140 12.65 -14.29 -7.80
C LYS A 140 13.90 -13.87 -7.02
N LEU A 141 13.71 -13.21 -5.88
CA LEU A 141 14.80 -12.83 -4.98
C LEU A 141 15.57 -14.06 -4.50
N ARG A 142 14.87 -15.12 -4.08
CA ARG A 142 15.48 -16.37 -3.63
C ARG A 142 16.27 -17.07 -4.73
N TYR A 143 15.73 -17.11 -5.95
CA TYR A 143 16.45 -17.59 -7.12
C TYR A 143 17.73 -16.80 -7.36
N ASN A 144 17.68 -15.47 -7.28
CA ASN A 144 18.87 -14.64 -7.48
C ASN A 144 19.97 -14.92 -6.44
N VAL A 145 19.59 -15.33 -5.23
CA VAL A 145 20.52 -15.67 -4.15
C VAL A 145 21.07 -17.10 -4.27
N PHE A 146 20.19 -18.09 -4.42
CA PHE A 146 20.54 -19.52 -4.28
C PHE A 146 20.48 -20.31 -5.59
N LYS A 147 20.10 -19.67 -6.71
CA LYS A 147 20.05 -20.24 -8.07
C LYS A 147 19.21 -21.53 -8.21
N LYS A 148 18.22 -21.72 -7.34
CA LYS A 148 17.30 -22.87 -7.40
C LYS A 148 16.31 -22.72 -8.56
N ILE A 149 16.42 -23.55 -9.59
CA ILE A 149 15.61 -23.42 -10.81
C ILE A 149 14.10 -23.42 -10.57
N LEU A 150 13.62 -24.23 -9.61
CA LEU A 150 12.20 -24.29 -9.23
C LEU A 150 11.68 -22.95 -8.70
N ASP A 151 12.53 -22.12 -8.08
CA ASP A 151 12.16 -20.78 -7.63
C ASP A 151 11.91 -19.86 -8.82
N SER A 152 12.74 -19.94 -9.87
CA SER A 152 12.52 -19.14 -11.08
C SER A 152 11.22 -19.55 -11.78
N TRP A 153 10.95 -20.85 -11.90
CA TRP A 153 9.70 -21.34 -12.47
C TRP A 153 8.49 -20.87 -11.66
N ARG A 154 8.53 -21.05 -10.32
CA ARG A 154 7.41 -20.66 -9.46
C ARG A 154 7.18 -19.16 -9.46
N SER A 155 8.26 -18.37 -9.48
CA SER A 155 8.19 -16.91 -9.63
C SER A 155 7.44 -16.51 -10.90
N GLY A 156 7.79 -17.12 -12.04
CA GLY A 156 7.14 -16.85 -13.32
C GLY A 156 5.65 -17.24 -13.33
N LEU A 157 5.29 -18.36 -12.69
CA LEU A 157 3.90 -18.80 -12.56
C LEU A 157 3.06 -17.80 -11.73
N ASP A 158 3.52 -17.48 -10.51
CA ASP A 158 2.80 -16.57 -9.61
C ASP A 158 2.72 -15.14 -10.21
N LEU A 159 3.75 -14.68 -10.92
CA LEU A 159 3.72 -13.41 -11.65
C LEU A 159 2.67 -13.45 -12.77
N LYS A 160 2.67 -14.50 -13.60
CA LYS A 160 1.70 -14.65 -14.70
C LYS A 160 0.27 -14.63 -14.19
N LEU A 161 0.01 -15.31 -13.07
CA LEU A 161 -1.30 -15.29 -12.40
C LEU A 161 -1.65 -13.90 -11.87
N THR A 162 -0.70 -13.19 -11.27
CA THR A 162 -0.87 -11.81 -10.79
C THR A 162 -1.26 -10.87 -11.94
N LEU A 163 -0.49 -10.87 -13.04
CA LEU A 163 -0.72 -9.99 -14.19
C LEU A 163 -2.06 -10.26 -14.89
N ARG A 164 -2.48 -11.53 -14.95
CA ARG A 164 -3.79 -11.92 -15.52
C ARG A 164 -4.99 -11.36 -14.75
N LYS A 165 -4.81 -11.01 -13.48
CA LYS A 165 -5.88 -10.43 -12.66
C LYS A 165 -6.04 -8.92 -12.83
N GLN A 166 -5.13 -8.26 -13.55
CA GLN A 166 -5.28 -6.83 -13.81
C GLN A 166 -6.50 -6.55 -14.68
N THR A 167 -7.34 -5.60 -14.29
CA THR A 167 -8.49 -5.19 -15.09
C THR A 167 -8.06 -4.36 -16.32
N LYS A 168 -9.00 -4.12 -17.23
CA LYS A 168 -8.78 -3.28 -18.41
C LYS A 168 -8.41 -1.84 -18.04
N GLU A 169 -8.88 -1.36 -16.89
CA GLU A 169 -8.62 -0.02 -16.35
C GLU A 169 -7.29 0.07 -15.58
N GLY A 170 -6.67 -1.07 -15.25
CA GLY A 170 -5.39 -1.13 -14.53
C GLY A 170 -5.50 -1.55 -13.07
N PHE A 171 -6.71 -1.74 -12.55
CA PHE A 171 -6.93 -2.16 -11.17
C PHE A 171 -6.43 -3.60 -10.94
N PHE A 172 -5.94 -3.86 -9.73
CA PHE A 172 -5.60 -5.21 -9.27
C PHE A 172 -6.52 -5.56 -8.09
N PRO A 173 -7.57 -6.37 -8.31
CA PRO A 173 -8.43 -6.84 -7.23
C PRO A 173 -7.66 -7.82 -6.35
N ASP A 174 -7.86 -7.77 -5.04
CA ASP A 174 -7.21 -8.68 -4.10
C ASP A 174 -7.79 -10.11 -4.22
N GLU A 175 -9.11 -10.17 -4.21
CA GLU A 175 -9.94 -11.36 -4.43
C GLU A 175 -11.01 -11.04 -5.47
N PHE A 176 -11.69 -12.07 -5.95
CA PHE A 176 -12.89 -11.90 -6.75
C PHE A 176 -13.90 -11.07 -5.93
N ALA A 177 -14.28 -9.89 -6.44
CA ALA A 177 -15.11 -8.87 -5.77
C ALA A 177 -14.47 -8.05 -4.63
N SER A 178 -13.17 -8.21 -4.30
CA SER A 178 -12.50 -7.34 -3.32
C SER A 178 -11.85 -6.13 -3.98
N ASN A 179 -12.44 -4.95 -3.75
CA ASN A 179 -11.98 -3.69 -4.31
C ASN A 179 -11.17 -2.86 -3.30
N SER A 180 -10.10 -3.44 -2.75
CA SER A 180 -9.23 -2.74 -1.77
C SER A 180 -8.16 -1.89 -2.47
N PHE A 181 -8.20 -0.57 -2.22
CA PHE A 181 -7.15 0.33 -2.68
C PHE A 181 -5.82 0.10 -1.98
N GLN A 182 -5.85 -0.35 -0.73
CA GLN A 182 -4.66 -0.77 0.00
C GLN A 182 -3.94 -1.91 -0.72
N TYR A 183 -4.64 -2.99 -1.05
CA TYR A 183 -4.00 -4.14 -1.68
C TYR A 183 -3.59 -3.87 -3.12
N HIS A 184 -4.36 -3.07 -3.85
CA HIS A 184 -3.92 -2.58 -5.15
C HIS A 184 -2.59 -1.83 -5.03
N ALA A 185 -2.48 -0.84 -4.13
CA ALA A 185 -1.24 -0.09 -3.92
C ALA A 185 -0.07 -1.01 -3.51
N TYR A 186 -0.33 -2.03 -2.68
CA TYR A 186 0.69 -3.00 -2.29
C TYR A 186 1.17 -3.86 -3.46
N ILE A 187 0.26 -4.35 -4.30
CA ILE A 187 0.61 -5.09 -5.52
C ILE A 187 1.47 -4.21 -6.44
N LEU A 188 1.14 -2.92 -6.61
CA LEU A 188 1.96 -2.02 -7.43
C LEU A 188 3.38 -1.88 -6.89
N ALA A 189 3.54 -1.73 -5.57
CA ALA A 189 4.85 -1.67 -4.96
C ALA A 189 5.69 -2.94 -5.20
N LEU A 190 5.05 -4.12 -5.11
CA LEU A 190 5.72 -5.40 -5.38
C LEU A 190 6.09 -5.55 -6.86
N LEU A 191 5.20 -5.14 -7.78
CA LEU A 191 5.48 -5.16 -9.22
C LEU A 191 6.61 -4.20 -9.60
N PHE A 192 6.69 -3.04 -8.95
CA PHE A 192 7.79 -2.11 -9.15
C PHE A 192 9.14 -2.75 -8.78
N GLN A 193 9.26 -3.34 -7.58
CA GLN A 193 10.49 -4.03 -7.18
C GLN A 193 10.80 -5.24 -8.06
N TYR A 194 9.78 -5.97 -8.50
CA TYR A 194 9.97 -7.06 -9.46
C TYR A 194 10.54 -6.54 -10.77
N TYR A 195 10.03 -5.41 -11.26
CA TYR A 195 10.56 -4.75 -12.44
C TYR A 195 12.01 -4.29 -12.24
N GLU A 196 12.34 -3.63 -11.13
CA GLU A 196 13.73 -3.24 -10.83
C GLU A 196 14.69 -4.43 -10.87
N LEU A 197 14.22 -5.59 -10.39
CA LEU A 197 15.00 -6.81 -10.34
C LEU A 197 15.20 -7.49 -11.70
N THR A 198 14.34 -7.23 -12.68
CA THR A 198 14.24 -8.04 -13.91
C THR A 198 14.28 -7.27 -15.21
N GLY A 199 13.95 -5.96 -15.19
CA GLY A 199 13.74 -5.16 -16.39
C GLY A 199 12.54 -5.60 -17.24
N ASP A 200 11.65 -6.47 -16.75
CA ASP A 200 10.56 -7.02 -17.56
C ASP A 200 9.55 -5.93 -17.98
N LYS A 201 9.51 -5.65 -19.29
CA LYS A 201 8.63 -4.65 -19.91
C LYS A 201 7.15 -4.93 -19.69
N LYS A 202 6.72 -6.20 -19.57
CA LYS A 202 5.32 -6.55 -19.28
C LYS A 202 4.96 -6.13 -17.85
N VAL A 203 5.86 -6.38 -16.90
CA VAL A 203 5.70 -5.94 -15.51
C VAL A 203 5.66 -4.42 -15.43
N ARG A 204 6.61 -3.74 -16.10
CA ARG A 204 6.63 -2.27 -16.21
C ARG A 204 5.30 -1.70 -16.69
N ASN A 205 4.78 -2.23 -17.79
CA ASN A 205 3.54 -1.73 -18.39
C ASN A 205 2.33 -1.97 -17.48
N ALA A 206 2.24 -3.15 -16.86
CA ALA A 206 1.18 -3.45 -15.90
C ALA A 206 1.25 -2.55 -14.66
N PHE A 207 2.45 -2.34 -14.12
CA PHE A 207 2.69 -1.42 -13.01
C PHE A 207 2.24 0.00 -13.34
N LEU A 208 2.74 0.58 -14.44
CA LEU A 208 2.38 1.95 -14.83
C LEU A 208 0.88 2.10 -15.09
N LYS A 209 0.25 1.12 -15.72
CA LYS A 209 -1.20 1.10 -15.92
C LYS A 209 -1.97 1.11 -14.59
N GLY A 210 -1.48 0.39 -13.59
CA GLY A 210 -2.09 0.41 -12.26
C GLY A 210 -1.83 1.71 -11.49
N VAL A 211 -0.67 2.33 -11.66
CA VAL A 211 -0.42 3.67 -11.10
C VAL A 211 -1.35 4.72 -11.75
N GLU A 212 -1.54 4.64 -13.06
CA GLU A 212 -2.51 5.46 -13.78
C GLU A 212 -3.94 5.24 -13.27
N PHE A 213 -4.31 4.03 -12.86
CA PHE A 213 -5.59 3.79 -12.21
C PHE A 213 -5.69 4.51 -10.87
N ILE A 214 -4.74 4.29 -9.95
CA ILE A 214 -4.87 4.78 -8.56
C ILE A 214 -4.74 6.30 -8.44
N LYS A 215 -4.02 6.95 -9.36
CA LYS A 215 -3.81 8.41 -9.29
C LYS A 215 -5.11 9.22 -9.32
N TYR A 216 -6.15 8.71 -9.98
CA TYR A 216 -7.47 9.35 -10.04
C TYR A 216 -8.25 9.27 -8.73
N PHE A 217 -7.81 8.43 -7.78
CA PHE A 217 -8.45 8.26 -6.46
C PHE A 217 -7.68 8.95 -5.34
N ILE A 218 -6.57 9.64 -5.64
CA ILE A 218 -5.85 10.43 -4.66
C ILE A 218 -6.56 11.78 -4.52
N SER A 219 -7.16 12.02 -3.36
CA SER A 219 -7.84 13.28 -3.05
C SER A 219 -6.87 14.46 -3.07
N PRO A 220 -7.39 15.71 -3.16
CA PRO A 220 -6.56 16.92 -3.05
C PRO A 220 -5.75 16.98 -1.76
N ASP A 221 -6.24 16.39 -0.67
CA ASP A 221 -5.56 16.39 0.63
C ASP A 221 -4.64 15.17 0.86
N GLY A 222 -4.58 14.23 -0.10
CA GLY A 222 -3.70 13.06 -0.11
C GLY A 222 -4.29 11.77 0.45
N ASN A 223 -5.55 11.80 0.89
CA ASN A 223 -6.30 10.60 1.18
C ASN A 223 -6.59 9.81 -0.12
N PHE A 224 -6.33 8.52 -0.12
CA PHE A 224 -6.72 7.65 -1.24
C PHE A 224 -7.22 6.31 -0.74
N ASN A 225 -6.69 5.81 0.39
CA ASN A 225 -7.06 4.52 0.96
C ASN A 225 -8.38 4.62 1.76
N TYR A 226 -9.47 5.04 1.11
CA TYR A 226 -10.78 5.20 1.76
C TYR A 226 -11.80 4.11 1.36
N TYR A 227 -11.40 3.16 0.49
CA TYR A 227 -12.30 2.14 -0.05
C TYR A 227 -11.73 0.72 0.07
N GLY A 228 -12.60 -0.21 0.45
CA GLY A 228 -12.30 -1.64 0.62
C GLY A 228 -11.61 -2.02 1.94
N ARG A 229 -11.14 -3.26 2.00
CA ARG A 229 -10.45 -3.84 3.17
C ARG A 229 -9.15 -3.08 3.45
N GLY A 230 -8.88 -2.80 4.73
CA GLY A 230 -7.69 -2.05 5.13
C GLY A 230 -7.80 -0.54 4.88
N LYS A 231 -9.01 0.01 4.77
CA LYS A 231 -9.22 1.45 4.65
C LYS A 231 -8.51 2.20 5.77
N LYS A 232 -7.91 3.33 5.40
CA LYS A 232 -7.13 4.25 6.22
C LYS A 232 -5.90 3.64 6.89
N GLN A 233 -5.52 2.39 6.61
CA GLN A 233 -4.34 1.83 7.26
C GLN A 233 -3.04 2.34 6.63
N ILE A 234 -2.02 2.59 7.46
CA ILE A 234 -0.68 3.09 7.06
C ILE A 234 -0.01 2.19 6.03
N PHE A 235 -0.33 0.89 6.03
CA PHE A 235 0.16 -0.09 5.08
C PHE A 235 -0.17 0.29 3.63
N GLY A 236 -1.42 0.65 3.34
CA GLY A 236 -1.82 1.13 2.02
C GLY A 236 -1.09 2.42 1.64
N TYR A 237 -0.97 3.37 2.57
CA TYR A 237 -0.26 4.63 2.34
C TYR A 237 1.21 4.45 2.02
N ALA A 238 1.96 3.71 2.85
CA ALA A 238 3.37 3.43 2.61
C ALA A 238 3.59 2.72 1.26
N SER A 239 2.71 1.76 0.91
CA SER A 239 2.74 1.08 -0.38
C SER A 239 2.52 2.04 -1.55
N SER A 240 1.50 2.90 -1.48
CA SER A 240 1.19 3.86 -2.54
C SER A 240 2.29 4.91 -2.73
N ILE A 241 2.87 5.41 -1.65
CA ILE A 241 3.96 6.38 -1.69
C ILE A 241 5.16 5.80 -2.42
N PHE A 242 5.53 4.55 -2.10
CA PHE A 242 6.62 3.86 -2.78
C PHE A 242 6.28 3.51 -4.23
N ALA A 243 5.06 3.06 -4.53
CA ALA A 243 4.64 2.82 -5.91
C ALA A 243 4.65 4.10 -6.76
N LEU A 244 4.21 5.24 -6.22
CA LEU A 244 4.27 6.52 -6.92
C LEU A 244 5.72 7.00 -7.11
N ALA A 245 6.59 6.77 -6.12
CA ALA A 245 8.03 7.02 -6.28
C ALA A 245 8.63 6.20 -7.43
N GLY A 246 8.32 4.90 -7.51
CA GLY A 246 8.79 4.06 -8.61
C GLY A 246 8.23 4.47 -9.98
N ALA A 247 6.98 4.96 -10.04
CA ALA A 247 6.42 5.51 -11.27
C ALA A 247 7.16 6.77 -11.73
N TYR A 248 7.53 7.64 -10.78
CA TYR A 248 8.40 8.77 -11.07
C TYR A 248 9.76 8.28 -11.61
N GLU A 249 10.42 7.33 -10.96
CA GLU A 249 11.72 6.81 -11.41
C GLU A 249 11.69 6.26 -12.83
N ILE A 250 10.62 5.53 -13.20
CA ILE A 250 10.50 4.92 -14.53
C ILE A 250 10.20 5.94 -15.64
N THR A 251 9.50 7.03 -15.32
CA THR A 251 8.90 7.94 -16.32
C THR A 251 9.45 9.35 -16.28
N ASN A 252 10.16 9.71 -15.20
CA ASN A 252 10.57 11.05 -14.83
C ASN A 252 9.43 12.08 -14.78
N LYS A 253 8.16 11.63 -14.70
CA LYS A 253 7.02 12.55 -14.62
C LYS A 253 6.84 13.06 -13.21
N ILE A 254 7.08 14.36 -13.03
CA ILE A 254 7.02 15.03 -11.72
C ILE A 254 5.66 14.87 -11.01
N GLU A 255 4.59 14.63 -11.77
CA GLU A 255 3.24 14.38 -11.24
C GLU A 255 3.23 13.26 -10.18
N TYR A 256 3.97 12.17 -10.39
CA TYR A 256 3.95 11.03 -9.46
C TYR A 256 4.71 11.32 -8.18
N ALA A 257 5.86 12.00 -8.27
CA ALA A 257 6.60 12.46 -7.09
C ALA A 257 5.76 13.43 -6.24
N PHE A 258 5.01 14.31 -6.89
CA PHE A 258 4.09 15.21 -6.21
C PHE A 258 2.94 14.46 -5.52
N LEU A 259 2.31 13.50 -6.20
CA LEU A 259 1.28 12.65 -5.60
C LEU A 259 1.83 11.87 -4.39
N ALA A 260 3.04 11.31 -4.48
CA ALA A 260 3.71 10.66 -3.37
C ALA A 260 3.89 11.61 -2.18
N LYS A 261 4.40 12.83 -2.43
CA LYS A 261 4.54 13.89 -1.41
C LYS A 261 3.21 14.26 -0.76
N ARG A 262 2.13 14.34 -1.55
CA ARG A 262 0.79 14.66 -1.07
C ARG A 262 0.24 13.55 -0.17
N VAL A 263 0.29 12.31 -0.62
CA VAL A 263 -0.14 11.14 0.17
C VAL A 263 0.65 11.06 1.47
N PHE A 264 1.96 11.27 1.42
CA PHE A 264 2.79 11.35 2.64
C PHE A 264 2.45 12.54 3.55
N SER A 265 2.08 13.69 2.98
CA SER A 265 1.65 14.85 3.77
C SER A 265 0.34 14.57 4.50
N TYR A 266 -0.56 13.78 3.91
CA TYR A 266 -1.77 13.29 4.57
C TYR A 266 -1.43 12.41 5.78
N THR A 267 -0.51 11.44 5.64
CA THR A 267 -0.15 10.55 6.76
C THR A 267 0.46 11.31 7.93
N ARG A 268 1.20 12.39 7.67
CA ARG A 268 1.86 13.20 8.70
C ARG A 268 0.91 14.09 9.53
N LYS A 269 -0.35 14.24 9.13
CA LYS A 269 -1.36 14.95 9.94
C LYS A 269 -1.64 14.22 11.25
N PHE A 270 -1.40 12.90 11.28
CA PHE A 270 -1.73 12.05 12.42
C PHE A 270 -0.48 11.80 13.28
N LYS A 271 -0.55 12.19 14.56
CA LYS A 271 0.53 11.99 15.54
C LYS A 271 0.54 10.54 16.06
N GLY A 272 1.68 10.07 16.55
CA GLY A 272 1.77 8.80 17.30
C GLY A 272 1.91 7.51 16.48
N PHE A 273 2.21 7.63 15.17
CA PHE A 273 2.32 6.51 14.24
C PHE A 273 1.08 5.58 14.24
N PRO A 274 -0.13 6.10 14.03
CA PRO A 274 -1.32 5.27 14.10
C PRO A 274 -1.36 4.29 12.94
N ILE A 275 -1.74 3.05 13.20
CA ILE A 275 -1.84 2.09 12.09
C ILE A 275 -3.06 2.38 11.21
N VAL A 276 -4.14 2.90 11.79
CA VAL A 276 -5.35 3.36 11.10
C VAL A 276 -5.43 4.87 11.30
N LEU A 277 -5.40 5.62 10.22
CA LEU A 277 -5.29 7.07 10.29
C LEU A 277 -6.61 7.72 10.71
N GLY A 278 -6.54 8.62 11.70
CA GLY A 278 -7.68 9.41 12.17
C GLY A 278 -8.70 8.60 12.98
N THR A 279 -8.24 7.56 13.68
CA THR A 279 -9.05 6.75 14.59
C THR A 279 -8.39 6.67 15.96
N ASP A 280 -9.19 6.38 16.97
CA ASP A 280 -8.71 6.08 18.33
C ASP A 280 -8.11 4.67 18.39
N GLU A 281 -6.79 4.57 18.53
CA GLU A 281 -6.10 3.27 18.59
C GLU A 281 -6.49 2.43 19.81
N SER A 282 -6.93 3.07 20.92
CA SER A 282 -7.39 2.34 22.10
C SER A 282 -8.64 1.51 21.83
N LYS A 283 -9.47 1.95 20.87
CA LYS A 283 -10.70 1.30 20.44
C LYS A 283 -10.50 0.34 19.27
N ARG A 284 -9.28 0.27 18.70
CA ARG A 284 -8.94 -0.56 17.53
C ARG A 284 -9.91 -0.41 16.35
N GLU A 285 -10.44 0.79 16.13
CA GLU A 285 -11.39 1.04 15.04
C GLU A 285 -10.73 0.81 13.66
N GLY A 286 -11.33 -0.07 12.84
CA GLY A 286 -10.79 -0.41 11.51
C GLY A 286 -9.57 -1.35 11.53
N TRP A 287 -9.23 -1.90 12.70
CA TRP A 287 -8.24 -2.96 12.82
C TRP A 287 -8.87 -4.31 12.45
N TYR A 288 -8.06 -5.19 11.88
CA TYR A 288 -8.35 -6.61 11.76
C TYR A 288 -7.61 -7.37 12.85
N ALA A 289 -8.09 -8.57 13.20
CA ALA A 289 -7.49 -9.42 14.23
C ALA A 289 -6.00 -9.75 14.01
N TYR A 290 -5.52 -9.64 12.77
CA TYR A 290 -4.12 -9.88 12.41
C TYR A 290 -3.27 -8.60 12.38
N ASN A 291 -3.83 -7.43 12.71
CA ASN A 291 -3.09 -6.19 12.69
C ASN A 291 -2.31 -6.00 13.98
N ASN A 292 -1.00 -5.89 13.83
CA ASN A 292 -0.08 -5.52 14.90
C ASN A 292 0.61 -4.21 14.53
N LYS A 293 0.83 -3.35 15.54
CA LYS A 293 1.47 -2.05 15.35
C LYS A 293 2.93 -2.21 14.94
N SER A 294 3.65 -3.09 15.61
CA SER A 294 5.04 -3.46 15.29
C SER A 294 5.22 -3.90 13.83
N ASP A 295 4.33 -4.76 13.32
CA ASP A 295 4.31 -5.24 11.95
C ASP A 295 4.20 -4.08 10.94
N TYR A 296 3.16 -3.26 11.10
CA TYR A 296 2.81 -2.20 10.16
C TYR A 296 3.82 -1.05 10.19
N LEU A 297 4.39 -0.75 11.36
CA LEU A 297 5.43 0.26 11.49
C LEU A 297 6.76 -0.22 10.90
N GLY A 298 7.16 -1.48 11.13
CA GLY A 298 8.34 -2.05 10.49
C GLY A 298 8.21 -1.99 8.96
N PHE A 299 7.05 -2.37 8.44
CA PHE A 299 6.72 -2.28 7.03
C PHE A 299 6.84 -0.84 6.49
N ALA A 300 6.17 0.11 7.15
CA ALA A 300 6.17 1.51 6.73
C ALA A 300 7.58 2.12 6.76
N ALA A 301 8.40 1.78 7.75
CA ALA A 301 9.79 2.26 7.85
C ALA A 301 10.62 1.86 6.62
N VAL A 302 10.50 0.61 6.17
CA VAL A 302 11.21 0.12 4.97
C VAL A 302 10.73 0.84 3.71
N TYR A 303 9.41 0.95 3.52
CA TYR A 303 8.86 1.53 2.29
C TYR A 303 9.07 3.05 2.21
N TYR A 304 9.05 3.75 3.35
CA TYR A 304 9.46 5.16 3.42
C TYR A 304 10.95 5.35 3.16
N PHE A 305 11.80 4.41 3.56
CA PHE A 305 13.22 4.45 3.22
C PHE A 305 13.40 4.37 1.70
N TYR A 306 12.81 3.35 1.05
CA TYR A 306 12.94 3.16 -0.40
C TYR A 306 12.37 4.34 -1.19
N ALA A 307 11.15 4.80 -0.87
CA ALA A 307 10.58 5.97 -1.51
C ALA A 307 11.43 7.23 -1.29
N GLY A 308 12.03 7.35 -0.11
CA GLY A 308 12.96 8.43 0.22
C GLY A 308 14.19 8.41 -0.68
N GLU A 309 14.81 7.26 -0.90
CA GLU A 309 16.01 7.16 -1.76
C GLU A 309 15.70 7.55 -3.21
N ILE A 310 14.53 7.14 -3.73
CA ILE A 310 14.09 7.49 -5.09
C ILE A 310 13.83 9.00 -5.22
N LEU A 311 13.13 9.58 -4.25
CA LEU A 311 12.66 10.98 -4.32
C LEU A 311 13.62 11.99 -3.67
N LYS A 312 14.86 11.58 -3.39
CA LYS A 312 15.84 12.37 -2.62
C LYS A 312 16.17 13.74 -3.24
N ASP A 313 16.18 13.82 -4.57
CA ASP A 313 16.55 15.03 -5.31
C ASP A 313 15.33 15.87 -5.73
N VAL A 314 14.12 15.32 -5.56
CA VAL A 314 12.87 15.92 -6.01
C VAL A 314 12.12 16.58 -4.86
N ILE A 315 12.10 15.94 -3.68
CA ILE A 315 11.39 16.47 -2.50
C ILE A 315 12.14 17.66 -1.87
N THR A 316 13.41 17.87 -2.22
CA THR A 316 14.21 19.02 -1.78
C THR A 316 13.85 20.30 -2.52
N LYS A 317 13.41 20.20 -3.79
CA LYS A 317 12.84 21.33 -4.51
C LYS A 317 11.42 21.53 -4.00
N GLU A 318 11.11 22.75 -3.58
CA GLU A 318 9.79 23.08 -3.08
C GLU A 318 8.80 23.03 -4.25
N ILE A 319 8.24 21.84 -4.51
CA ILE A 319 7.15 21.71 -5.47
C ILE A 319 5.95 22.45 -4.87
N LYS A 320 5.63 23.60 -5.46
CA LYS A 320 4.52 24.48 -5.08
C LYS A 320 3.20 23.84 -5.49
N ILE A 321 2.15 24.03 -4.69
CA ILE A 321 0.83 23.44 -4.98
C ILE A 321 0.23 24.09 -6.24
N GLU A 322 0.55 25.36 -6.46
CA GLU A 322 0.16 26.18 -7.59
C GLU A 322 0.68 25.63 -8.93
N ASP A 323 1.87 25.01 -8.94
CA ASP A 323 2.43 24.35 -10.12
C ASP A 323 1.57 23.15 -10.55
N TYR A 324 0.89 22.52 -9.60
CA TYR A 324 0.02 21.38 -9.86
C TYR A 324 -1.42 21.80 -10.16
N GLU A 325 -1.95 22.85 -9.51
CA GLU A 325 -3.27 23.40 -9.85
C GLU A 325 -3.31 23.96 -11.28
N LYS A 326 -2.19 24.54 -11.76
CA LYS A 326 -2.02 24.89 -13.18
C LYS A 326 -2.04 23.69 -14.13
N ASN A 327 -1.60 22.52 -13.67
CA ASN A 327 -1.52 21.29 -14.47
C ASN A 327 -2.74 20.37 -14.31
N TYR A 328 -3.59 20.58 -13.29
CA TYR A 328 -4.82 19.82 -13.04
C TYR A 328 -5.85 19.83 -14.20
N PRO A 329 -5.97 20.91 -15.01
CA PRO A 329 -6.85 20.91 -16.19
C PRO A 329 -6.51 19.81 -17.20
N SER A 330 -5.27 19.33 -17.25
CA SER A 330 -4.84 18.23 -18.13
C SER A 330 -5.42 16.86 -17.74
N LEU A 331 -5.81 16.68 -16.48
CA LEU A 331 -6.53 15.49 -16.01
C LEU A 331 -8.03 15.53 -16.35
N GLY A 332 -8.49 16.65 -16.92
CA GLY A 332 -9.89 16.92 -17.17
C GLY A 332 -10.72 16.99 -15.90
N LEU A 333 -10.14 17.14 -14.70
CA LEU A 333 -10.87 17.26 -13.44
C LEU A 333 -11.04 18.73 -13.07
N SER A 334 -12.26 19.14 -12.77
CA SER A 334 -12.62 20.42 -12.18
C SER A 334 -12.97 20.16 -10.72
N VAL A 335 -12.27 20.80 -9.80
CA VAL A 335 -12.56 20.68 -8.37
C VAL A 335 -13.20 21.98 -7.92
N ARG A 336 -14.45 21.92 -7.46
CA ARG A 336 -15.15 23.06 -6.88
C ARG A 336 -15.43 22.79 -5.42
N LYS A 337 -15.03 23.73 -4.57
CA LYS A 337 -15.40 23.72 -3.15
C LYS A 337 -16.85 24.21 -3.03
N LYS A 338 -17.71 23.44 -2.38
CA LYS A 338 -19.07 23.85 -2.05
C LYS A 338 -19.34 23.53 -0.59
N GLU A 339 -19.43 24.57 0.24
CA GLU A 339 -19.65 24.47 1.69
C GLU A 339 -18.66 23.50 2.38
N LYS A 340 -19.17 22.38 2.90
CA LYS A 340 -18.44 21.29 3.55
C LYS A 340 -18.06 20.17 2.59
N ASN A 341 -18.02 20.37 1.28
CA ASN A 341 -17.65 19.31 0.34
C ASN A 341 -16.65 19.79 -0.72
N PHE A 342 -15.82 18.86 -1.18
CA PHE A 342 -15.13 18.99 -2.46
C PHE A 342 -15.95 18.27 -3.52
N ILE A 343 -16.34 19.01 -4.57
CA ILE A 343 -16.97 18.46 -5.76
C ILE A 343 -15.89 18.32 -6.82
N CYS A 344 -15.43 17.10 -7.09
CA CYS A 344 -14.51 16.82 -8.18
C CYS A 344 -15.30 16.33 -9.38
N SER A 345 -15.41 17.13 -10.44
CA SER A 345 -16.09 16.81 -11.70
C SER A 345 -15.08 16.59 -12.84
N SER A 346 -15.03 15.41 -13.45
CA SER A 346 -14.22 15.19 -14.66
C SER A 346 -14.95 15.63 -15.94
N LYS A 347 -14.21 15.99 -17.01
CA LYS A 347 -14.71 16.22 -18.38
C LYS A 347 -15.45 14.99 -18.93
N LYS A 348 -15.27 13.81 -18.31
CA LYS A 348 -15.98 12.57 -18.59
C LYS A 348 -17.20 12.33 -17.68
N GLY A 349 -17.65 13.35 -16.93
CA GLY A 349 -18.87 13.31 -16.11
C GLY A 349 -18.72 12.66 -14.74
N VAL A 350 -17.50 12.45 -14.24
CA VAL A 350 -17.30 11.83 -12.92
C VAL A 350 -17.37 12.88 -11.84
N VAL A 351 -18.46 12.88 -11.05
CA VAL A 351 -18.64 13.78 -9.91
C VAL A 351 -18.40 13.01 -8.61
N TYR A 352 -17.38 13.38 -7.85
CA TYR A 352 -17.18 12.96 -6.47
C TYR A 352 -17.63 14.08 -5.55
N SER A 353 -18.39 13.76 -4.51
CA SER A 353 -18.60 14.67 -3.37
C SER A 353 -17.89 14.05 -2.18
N TYR A 354 -16.87 14.72 -1.64
CA TYR A 354 -16.22 14.29 -0.41
C TYR A 354 -16.59 15.24 0.73
N PRO A 355 -17.20 14.76 1.83
CA PRO A 355 -17.40 15.59 3.01
C PRO A 355 -16.04 16.05 3.53
N GLN A 356 -15.92 17.36 3.73
CA GLN A 356 -14.91 17.99 4.55
C GLN A 356 -14.98 17.26 5.88
N ILE A 357 -13.98 16.42 6.14
CA ILE A 357 -13.83 15.79 7.44
C ILE A 357 -13.47 16.93 8.39
N LYS A 358 -14.48 17.59 8.95
CA LYS A 358 -14.37 18.15 10.29
C LYS A 358 -14.37 16.94 11.21
N GLU A 359 -13.35 16.85 12.06
CA GLU A 359 -13.29 15.92 13.19
C GLU A 359 -14.65 15.92 13.91
N GLN A 360 -15.47 14.90 13.68
CA GLN A 360 -16.61 14.60 14.53
C GLN A 360 -16.78 13.09 14.64
N GLU A 361 -16.78 12.67 15.89
CA GLU A 361 -17.07 11.33 16.38
C GLU A 361 -18.40 10.82 15.82
N LYS A 362 -18.46 9.52 15.50
CA LYS A 362 -19.69 8.76 15.20
C LYS A 362 -20.47 9.16 13.93
N ALA A 363 -19.79 9.37 12.80
CA ALA A 363 -20.49 9.32 11.51
C ALA A 363 -20.76 7.86 11.10
N ASP A 364 -22.03 7.46 11.11
CA ASP A 364 -22.50 6.20 10.54
C ASP A 364 -22.13 6.13 9.04
N THR A 365 -21.24 5.18 8.71
CA THR A 365 -20.61 5.05 7.39
C THR A 365 -21.52 4.43 6.32
N SER A 366 -22.78 4.14 6.65
CA SER A 366 -23.80 3.66 5.71
C SER A 366 -24.17 4.67 4.60
N SER A 367 -23.75 5.94 4.72
CA SER A 367 -24.17 7.04 3.84
C SER A 367 -23.13 7.54 2.83
N LEU A 368 -22.06 6.79 2.56
CA LEU A 368 -21.08 7.16 1.52
C LEU A 368 -21.73 6.99 0.13
N TYR A 369 -22.35 8.06 -0.38
CA TYR A 369 -23.08 8.01 -1.65
C TYR A 369 -22.11 7.94 -2.83
N ILE A 370 -22.05 6.75 -3.40
CA ILE A 370 -21.31 6.43 -4.61
C ILE A 370 -22.08 6.99 -5.81
N GLY A 371 -21.54 8.02 -6.47
CA GLY A 371 -22.15 8.63 -7.66
C GLY A 371 -22.35 7.63 -8.82
N PRO A 372 -23.30 7.86 -9.74
CA PRO A 372 -23.71 6.89 -10.74
C PRO A 372 -22.62 6.46 -11.73
N PHE A 373 -21.59 7.28 -11.98
CA PHE A 373 -20.44 6.83 -12.77
C PHE A 373 -19.51 5.90 -11.99
N TYR A 374 -19.40 6.08 -10.67
CA TYR A 374 -18.70 5.15 -9.79
C TYR A 374 -19.54 3.89 -9.60
N ARG A 375 -20.89 3.99 -9.56
CA ARG A 375 -21.75 2.80 -9.75
C ARG A 375 -21.52 2.20 -11.11
N LEU A 376 -21.33 2.94 -12.20
CA LEU A 376 -21.10 2.39 -13.53
C LEU A 376 -19.72 1.72 -13.66
N ILE A 377 -18.67 2.28 -13.07
CA ILE A 377 -17.35 1.64 -12.97
C ILE A 377 -17.45 0.39 -12.11
N LEU A 378 -18.01 0.48 -10.89
CA LEU A 378 -18.21 -0.67 -10.02
C LEU A 378 -19.18 -1.71 -10.62
N TYR A 379 -20.19 -1.29 -11.37
CA TYR A 379 -21.20 -2.12 -12.03
C TYR A 379 -20.63 -2.76 -13.28
N ASN A 380 -19.75 -2.09 -14.03
CA ASN A 380 -18.99 -2.71 -15.11
C ASN A 380 -17.93 -3.68 -14.56
N MET A 381 -17.28 -3.34 -13.44
CA MET A 381 -16.43 -4.27 -12.68
C MET A 381 -17.26 -5.48 -12.18
N ALA A 382 -18.50 -5.26 -11.73
CA ALA A 382 -19.43 -6.30 -11.29
C ALA A 382 -20.03 -7.14 -12.45
N LYS A 383 -20.23 -6.54 -13.64
CA LYS A 383 -20.70 -7.24 -14.86
C LYS A 383 -19.63 -8.17 -15.42
N VAL A 384 -18.35 -7.82 -15.32
CA VAL A 384 -17.25 -8.73 -15.67
C VAL A 384 -17.23 -9.95 -14.73
N SER A 385 -17.76 -9.82 -13.51
CA SER A 385 -17.85 -10.92 -12.52
C SER A 385 -19.12 -11.78 -12.56
N TYR A 386 -20.14 -11.46 -13.36
CA TYR A 386 -21.38 -12.26 -13.43
C TYR A 386 -21.68 -12.66 -14.89
N ARG A 387 -21.28 -13.88 -15.29
CA ARG A 387 -21.87 -14.56 -16.47
C ARG A 387 -23.11 -15.31 -15.99
N GLY A 388 -24.30 -14.69 -16.11
CA GLY A 388 -25.54 -15.40 -15.80
C GLY A 388 -26.85 -14.62 -15.93
N VAL A 389 -26.87 -13.30 -15.77
CA VAL A 389 -28.14 -12.53 -15.84
C VAL A 389 -27.93 -11.23 -16.61
N SER A 390 -27.99 -11.31 -17.94
CA SER A 390 -27.78 -10.17 -18.83
C SER A 390 -28.78 -10.18 -19.98
N LEU A 391 -30.02 -9.77 -19.73
CA LEU A 391 -30.92 -9.45 -20.85
C LEU A 391 -31.72 -8.14 -20.74
N VAL A 392 -31.93 -7.54 -19.57
CA VAL A 392 -32.96 -6.47 -19.49
C VAL A 392 -32.44 -5.02 -19.57
N TYR A 393 -31.16 -4.71 -19.32
CA TYR A 393 -30.71 -3.30 -19.21
C TYR A 393 -29.92 -2.73 -20.40
N LYS A 394 -29.86 -3.43 -21.54
CA LYS A 394 -28.96 -3.06 -22.65
C LYS A 394 -29.50 -1.94 -23.56
N LEU A 395 -30.71 -1.41 -23.35
CA LEU A 395 -31.43 -0.68 -24.40
C LEU A 395 -31.69 0.83 -24.23
N LEU A 396 -31.30 1.54 -23.16
CA LEU A 396 -31.91 2.88 -22.95
C LEU A 396 -31.06 4.13 -22.70
N PHE A 397 -29.71 4.14 -22.70
CA PHE A 397 -29.01 5.39 -22.35
C PHE A 397 -27.71 5.67 -23.13
N LYS A 398 -27.70 6.78 -23.88
CA LYS A 398 -26.47 7.45 -24.37
C LYS A 398 -26.02 8.49 -23.32
N PRO A 399 -24.82 8.37 -22.72
CA PRO A 399 -24.41 9.20 -21.56
C PRO A 399 -24.19 10.69 -21.83
N LYS A 400 -24.21 11.16 -23.07
CA LYS A 400 -23.80 12.53 -23.44
C LYS A 400 -24.89 13.60 -23.29
N ASP A 401 -26.14 13.18 -23.07
CA ASP A 401 -27.30 14.06 -23.24
C ASP A 401 -27.93 14.50 -21.92
N PHE A 402 -27.37 14.14 -20.76
CA PHE A 402 -27.99 14.43 -19.46
C PHE A 402 -26.99 14.92 -18.40
N ILE A 403 -27.38 15.97 -17.69
CA ILE A 403 -26.79 16.42 -16.43
C ILE A 403 -27.68 15.91 -15.29
N LEU A 404 -27.09 15.14 -14.39
CA LEU A 404 -27.77 14.74 -13.15
C LEU A 404 -27.59 15.85 -12.11
N ILE A 405 -28.69 16.51 -11.72
CA ILE A 405 -28.69 17.56 -10.71
C ILE A 405 -29.24 16.98 -9.41
N TRP A 406 -28.46 17.11 -8.34
CA TRP A 406 -28.87 16.71 -7.00
C TRP A 406 -29.12 17.95 -6.13
N GLU A 407 -30.28 17.97 -5.50
CA GLU A 407 -30.67 18.95 -4.50
C GLU A 407 -30.71 18.27 -3.14
N TYR A 408 -30.06 18.88 -2.15
CA TYR A 408 -29.96 18.37 -0.79
C TYR A 408 -30.81 19.21 0.14
N TYR A 409 -31.62 18.54 0.94
CA TYR A 409 -32.55 19.16 1.88
C TYR A 409 -32.27 18.62 3.29
N LYS A 410 -32.25 19.52 4.27
CA LYS A 410 -32.17 19.17 5.68
C LYS A 410 -33.59 19.16 6.25
N SER A 411 -34.03 18.03 6.81
CA SER A 411 -35.29 17.93 7.53
C SER A 411 -35.03 17.58 9.00
N LYS A 412 -36.06 17.71 9.85
CA LYS A 412 -35.99 17.33 11.27
C LYS A 412 -35.67 15.84 11.48
N LYS A 413 -35.87 14.99 10.47
CA LYS A 413 -35.61 13.54 10.49
C LYS A 413 -34.29 13.14 9.84
N GLY A 414 -33.49 14.08 9.33
CA GLY A 414 -32.19 13.82 8.72
C GLY A 414 -31.96 14.57 7.40
N TYR A 415 -30.93 14.16 6.67
CA TYR A 415 -30.61 14.71 5.35
C TYR A 415 -31.27 13.87 4.26
N TYR A 416 -31.91 14.56 3.33
CA TYR A 416 -32.58 13.98 2.17
C TYR A 416 -31.95 14.52 0.90
N SER A 417 -31.99 13.73 -0.17
CA SER A 417 -31.53 14.16 -1.48
C SER A 417 -32.55 13.79 -2.53
N LYS A 418 -32.81 14.72 -3.45
CA LYS A 418 -33.67 14.50 -4.61
C LYS A 418 -32.81 14.69 -5.86
N GLY A 419 -32.69 13.62 -6.64
CA GLY A 419 -31.98 13.63 -7.91
C GLY A 419 -32.96 13.87 -9.04
N ARG A 420 -32.63 14.77 -9.96
CA ARG A 420 -33.32 14.92 -11.24
C ARG A 420 -32.34 14.83 -12.39
N LEU A 421 -32.71 14.04 -13.40
CA LEU A 421 -32.04 14.04 -14.70
C LEU A 421 -32.53 15.27 -15.47
N LYS A 422 -31.61 16.19 -15.76
CA LYS A 422 -31.87 17.29 -16.68
C LYS A 422 -31.19 16.93 -17.99
N ARG A 423 -31.95 16.85 -19.09
CA ARG A 423 -31.35 16.74 -20.42
C ARG A 423 -30.54 18.01 -20.68
N ASN A 424 -29.36 17.88 -21.29
CA ASN A 424 -28.54 19.02 -21.69
C ASN A 424 -29.36 20.01 -22.51
#